data_AF-A0A4Q5YH50-F1
#
_entry.id   AF-A0A4Q5YH50-F1
#
_cell.length_a   1.000
_cell.length_b   1.000
_cell.length_c   1.000
_cell.angle_alpha   90.00
_cell.angle_beta   90.00
_cell.angle_gamma   90.00
#
_symmetry.space_group_name_H-M   'P 1'
#
loop_
_entity.id
_entity.type
_entity.pdbx_description
1 polymer ?
#
loop_
_entity_poly.entity_id
_entity_poly.type
_entity_poly.pdbx_seq_one_letter_code
_entity_poly.pdbx_strand_id
1 'polypeptide(L)'
;MLLLSVPKFSGAQNINNPNKQGPLGTQVNTLSGNLFVPRTDIYIPARLFDLNISFYYNSFLFQEDHGYGKGWSFEYNLRYRKDTVPGARYIFWGDGREDRYDSLSPTSYKGPTGFFDTLSQYQPGKYRLVRLNGVKYFFDDASHKRVTRVEEPNGNFITFTYTDSLLSAITNKASQA
;
A
#
# COMPACT_ATOMS: atom_id res chain seq x y z
N MET A 1 37.78 14.78 -49.72
CA MET A 1 36.84 15.18 -48.65
C MET A 1 36.03 13.96 -48.27
N LEU A 2 36.35 13.31 -47.16
CA LEU A 2 35.65 12.13 -46.64
C LEU A 2 35.19 12.47 -45.23
N LEU A 3 33.88 12.64 -45.03
CA LEU A 3 33.29 12.98 -43.72
C LEU A 3 33.09 11.69 -42.92
N LEU A 4 33.91 11.51 -41.88
CA LEU A 4 33.75 10.46 -40.88
C LEU A 4 32.60 10.85 -39.92
N SER A 5 31.47 10.16 -40.01
CA SER A 5 30.39 10.28 -39.02
C SER A 5 30.73 9.46 -37.78
N VAL A 6 31.03 10.14 -36.68
CA VAL A 6 31.26 9.52 -35.37
C VAL A 6 29.90 9.06 -34.81
N PRO A 7 29.73 7.78 -34.43
CA PRO A 7 28.53 7.37 -33.71
C PRO A 7 28.55 8.07 -32.33
N LYS A 8 27.56 8.92 -32.08
CA LYS A 8 27.28 9.42 -30.72
C LYS A 8 26.81 8.23 -29.89
N PHE A 9 27.74 7.59 -29.19
CA PHE A 9 27.38 6.81 -28.02
C PHE A 9 26.84 7.82 -27.00
N SER A 10 25.50 7.92 -26.93
CA SER A 10 24.86 8.46 -25.75
C SER A 10 25.31 7.58 -24.60
N GLY A 11 26.18 8.09 -23.73
CA GLY A 11 26.48 7.44 -22.47
C GLY A 11 25.14 7.06 -21.86
N ALA A 12 24.95 5.77 -21.57
CA ALA A 12 23.80 5.31 -20.83
C ALA A 12 23.72 6.23 -19.61
N GLN A 13 22.64 7.02 -19.50
CA GLN A 13 22.42 7.76 -18.28
C GLN A 13 22.47 6.73 -17.18
N ASN A 14 23.29 6.97 -16.17
CA ASN A 14 23.32 6.14 -14.99
C ASN A 14 21.96 6.34 -14.30
N ILE A 15 20.94 5.60 -14.73
CA ILE A 15 19.57 5.70 -14.21
C ILE A 15 19.60 5.00 -12.85
N ASN A 16 20.19 5.67 -11.87
CA ASN A 16 20.15 5.24 -10.46
C ASN A 16 18.74 5.35 -9.87
N ASN A 17 17.79 5.94 -10.61
CA ASN A 17 16.38 5.95 -10.27
C ASN A 17 15.53 5.70 -11.53
N PRO A 18 14.96 4.49 -11.70
CA PRO A 18 14.14 4.13 -12.85
C PRO A 18 12.79 4.85 -12.87
N ASN A 19 12.32 5.41 -11.75
CA ASN A 19 11.07 6.17 -11.72
C ASN A 19 11.33 7.63 -12.12
N LYS A 20 10.71 8.09 -13.22
CA LYS A 20 10.73 9.49 -13.66
C LYS A 20 9.42 10.16 -13.31
N GLN A 21 9.53 11.33 -12.67
CA GLN A 21 8.38 12.10 -12.24
C GLN A 21 7.81 12.94 -13.38
N GLY A 22 6.50 13.01 -13.43
CA GLY A 22 5.71 13.93 -14.25
C GLY A 22 4.83 14.83 -13.37
N PRO A 23 3.97 15.63 -14.00
CA PRO A 23 3.04 16.51 -13.29
C PRO A 23 2.14 15.73 -12.31
N LEU A 24 1.68 16.43 -11.27
CA LEU A 24 0.71 15.91 -10.30
C LEU A 24 1.16 14.62 -9.60
N GLY A 25 2.47 14.42 -9.42
CA GLY A 25 3.02 13.24 -8.75
C GLY A 25 2.99 11.96 -9.58
N THR A 26 2.61 12.05 -10.86
CA THR A 26 2.65 10.93 -11.81
C THR A 26 4.09 10.42 -11.95
N GLN A 27 4.27 9.12 -12.08
CA GLN A 27 5.59 8.52 -12.30
C GLN A 27 5.53 7.48 -13.41
N VAL A 28 6.59 7.42 -14.21
CA VAL A 28 6.81 6.34 -15.17
C VAL A 28 8.09 5.62 -14.80
N ASN A 29 8.01 4.32 -14.61
CA ASN A 29 9.20 3.49 -14.48
C ASN A 29 9.79 3.26 -15.88
N THR A 30 10.96 3.83 -16.17
CA THR A 30 11.59 3.75 -17.50
C THR A 30 12.19 2.40 -17.81
N LEU A 31 12.33 1.51 -16.83
CA LEU A 31 12.77 0.13 -17.04
C LEU A 31 11.58 -0.78 -17.36
N SER A 32 10.46 -0.62 -16.64
CA SER A 32 9.34 -1.55 -16.66
C SER A 32 8.13 -1.04 -17.48
N GLY A 33 8.11 0.24 -17.84
CA GLY A 33 6.98 0.90 -18.50
C GLY A 33 5.78 1.13 -17.58
N ASN A 34 5.90 0.88 -16.27
CA ASN A 34 4.79 1.06 -15.34
C ASN A 34 4.45 2.54 -15.18
N LEU A 35 3.17 2.89 -15.33
CA LEU A 35 2.62 4.21 -15.11
C LEU A 35 1.90 4.22 -13.76
N PHE A 36 2.35 5.10 -12.87
CA PHE A 36 1.74 5.36 -11.57
C PHE A 36 1.14 6.77 -11.55
N VAL A 37 -0.14 6.90 -11.21
CA VAL A 37 -0.81 8.21 -11.11
C VAL A 37 -1.51 8.32 -9.75
N PRO A 38 -1.03 9.17 -8.83
CA PRO A 38 -1.77 9.49 -7.63
C PRO A 38 -2.85 10.55 -7.91
N ARG A 39 -3.99 10.45 -7.24
CA ARG A 39 -5.09 11.43 -7.30
C ARG A 39 -5.73 11.55 -5.92
N THR A 40 -5.66 12.72 -5.30
CA THR A 40 -6.36 13.00 -4.04
C THR A 40 -7.63 13.76 -4.33
N ASP A 41 -8.77 13.18 -3.98
CA ASP A 41 -10.09 13.79 -4.21
C ASP A 41 -10.53 14.59 -2.98
N ILE A 42 -10.30 14.06 -1.78
CA ILE A 42 -10.67 14.70 -0.52
C ILE A 42 -9.54 14.52 0.50
N TYR A 43 -9.14 15.60 1.13
CA TYR A 43 -8.25 15.60 2.29
C TYR A 43 -8.87 16.45 3.38
N ILE A 44 -9.22 15.82 4.49
CA ILE A 44 -9.74 16.50 5.68
C ILE A 44 -8.69 16.34 6.77
N PRO A 45 -7.95 17.40 7.10
CA PRO A 45 -7.02 17.34 8.22
C PRO A 45 -7.82 17.16 9.51
N ALA A 46 -7.33 16.32 10.41
CA ALA A 46 -7.89 16.22 11.75
C ALA A 46 -6.77 16.24 12.79
N ARG A 47 -7.13 16.53 14.05
CA ARG A 47 -6.14 16.60 15.13
C ARG A 47 -5.29 15.34 15.30
N LEU A 48 -5.84 14.18 14.95
CA LEU A 48 -5.24 12.88 15.24
C LEU A 48 -5.10 12.01 13.99
N PHE A 49 -6.17 11.90 13.20
CA PHE A 49 -6.17 11.17 11.94
C PHE A 49 -6.75 12.00 10.82
N ASP A 50 -5.90 12.37 9.87
CA ASP A 50 -6.35 12.93 8.62
C ASP A 50 -7.19 11.90 7.85
N LEU A 51 -8.32 12.34 7.33
CA LEU A 51 -9.06 11.55 6.36
C LEU A 51 -8.51 11.86 4.97
N ASN A 52 -7.82 10.89 4.39
CA ASN A 52 -7.25 11.00 3.05
C ASN A 52 -7.98 10.07 2.09
N ILE A 53 -8.75 10.65 1.17
CA ILE A 53 -9.40 9.94 0.08
C ILE A 53 -8.54 10.14 -1.17
N SER A 54 -7.53 9.27 -1.27
CA SER A 54 -6.63 9.21 -2.43
C SER A 54 -6.82 7.91 -3.21
N PHE A 55 -6.70 8.02 -4.51
CA PHE A 55 -6.72 6.92 -5.47
C PHE A 55 -5.39 6.86 -6.19
N TYR A 56 -5.00 5.65 -6.59
CA TYR A 56 -3.74 5.40 -7.28
C TYR A 56 -4.00 4.52 -8.47
N TYR A 57 -3.62 4.99 -9.66
CA TYR A 57 -3.58 4.15 -10.84
C TYR A 57 -2.20 3.51 -10.95
N ASN A 58 -2.16 2.22 -11.27
CA ASN A 58 -0.94 1.47 -11.54
C ASN A 58 -1.15 0.61 -12.79
N SER A 59 -0.45 0.90 -13.90
CA SER A 59 -0.67 0.20 -15.17
C SER A 59 -0.27 -1.28 -15.13
N PHE A 60 0.59 -1.71 -14.20
CA PHE A 60 0.83 -3.13 -13.97
C PHE A 60 -0.38 -3.88 -13.42
N LEU A 61 -1.31 -3.18 -12.77
CA LEU A 61 -2.53 -3.74 -12.20
C LEU A 61 -3.74 -3.54 -13.12
N PHE A 62 -3.55 -3.27 -14.41
CA PHE A 62 -4.63 -2.91 -15.36
C PHE A 62 -5.75 -3.96 -15.52
N GLN A 63 -5.56 -5.19 -15.05
CA GLN A 63 -6.59 -6.23 -15.04
C GLN A 63 -7.30 -6.36 -13.70
N GLU A 64 -6.72 -5.84 -12.62
CA GLU A 64 -7.28 -5.91 -11.28
C GLU A 64 -8.33 -4.83 -11.09
N ASP A 65 -9.50 -5.22 -10.62
CA ASP A 65 -10.57 -4.30 -10.19
C ASP A 65 -10.79 -4.49 -8.69
N HIS A 66 -10.71 -3.39 -7.96
CA HIS A 66 -10.90 -3.34 -6.51
C HIS A 66 -12.18 -2.60 -6.11
N GLY A 67 -13.08 -2.34 -7.05
CA GLY A 67 -14.30 -1.55 -6.86
C GLY A 67 -14.16 -0.08 -7.26
N TYR A 68 -12.99 0.33 -7.74
CA TYR A 68 -12.67 1.70 -8.15
C TYR A 68 -12.30 1.80 -9.64
N GLY A 69 -12.50 0.71 -10.38
CA GLY A 69 -12.08 0.57 -11.77
C GLY A 69 -10.75 -0.14 -11.92
N LYS A 70 -10.51 -0.65 -13.12
CA LYS A 70 -9.32 -1.46 -13.44
C LYS A 70 -8.02 -0.67 -13.27
N GLY A 71 -7.05 -1.25 -12.57
CA GLY A 71 -5.77 -0.63 -12.26
C GLY A 71 -5.83 0.49 -11.21
N TRP A 72 -7.01 0.78 -10.66
CA TRP A 72 -7.17 1.76 -9.59
C TRP A 72 -7.25 1.09 -8.23
N SER A 73 -6.49 1.63 -7.28
CA SER A 73 -6.58 1.34 -5.86
C SER A 73 -6.93 2.60 -5.07
N PHE A 74 -7.36 2.38 -3.83
CA PHE A 74 -7.75 3.42 -2.90
C PHE A 74 -6.79 3.41 -1.70
N GLU A 75 -6.54 4.56 -1.06
CA GLU A 75 -5.64 4.72 0.09
C GLU A 75 -5.85 3.65 1.16
N TYR A 76 -7.12 3.39 1.52
CA TYR A 76 -7.46 2.40 2.54
C TYR A 76 -7.76 1.00 1.99
N ASN A 77 -7.32 0.70 0.76
CA ASN A 77 -7.43 -0.63 0.14
C ASN A 77 -6.43 -1.65 0.73
N LEU A 78 -6.10 -1.49 2.02
CA LEU A 78 -5.15 -2.33 2.72
C LEU A 78 -5.74 -3.73 2.89
N ARG A 79 -4.96 -4.74 2.52
CA ARG A 79 -5.38 -6.15 2.61
C ARG A 79 -4.20 -7.05 2.91
N TYR A 80 -4.49 -8.24 3.40
CA TYR A 80 -3.50 -9.30 3.49
C TYR A 80 -3.81 -10.47 2.55
N ARG A 81 -2.75 -11.16 2.11
CA ARG A 81 -2.83 -12.41 1.36
C ARG A 81 -1.93 -13.46 2.02
N LYS A 82 -2.34 -14.72 1.96
CA LYS A 82 -1.50 -15.87 2.31
C LYS A 82 -0.74 -16.32 1.06
N ASP A 83 0.53 -16.66 1.22
CA ASP A 83 1.30 -17.30 0.16
C ASP A 83 0.75 -18.71 -0.15
N THR A 84 0.94 -19.18 -1.38
CA THR A 84 0.72 -20.56 -1.81
C THR A 84 1.71 -21.53 -1.16
N VAL A 85 2.89 -21.05 -0.75
CA VAL A 85 3.84 -21.80 0.08
C VAL A 85 3.63 -21.46 1.55
N PRO A 86 3.39 -22.44 2.45
CA PRO A 86 3.14 -22.12 3.86
C PRO A 86 4.35 -21.40 4.47
N GLY A 87 4.13 -20.18 4.96
CA GLY A 87 5.12 -19.43 5.72
C GLY A 87 5.04 -17.91 5.57
N ALA A 88 4.71 -17.38 4.39
CA ALA A 88 4.69 -15.93 4.20
C ALA A 88 3.28 -15.31 4.28
N ARG A 89 3.23 -14.03 4.63
CA ARG A 89 2.07 -13.14 4.54
C ARG A 89 2.45 -11.90 3.76
N TYR A 90 1.57 -11.45 2.90
CA TYR A 90 1.76 -10.21 2.14
C TYR A 90 0.77 -9.18 2.62
N ILE A 91 1.24 -7.97 2.90
CA ILE A 91 0.40 -6.79 3.14
C ILE A 91 0.46 -5.92 1.91
N PHE A 92 -0.70 -5.66 1.32
CA PHE A 92 -0.87 -4.70 0.24
C PHE A 92 -1.33 -3.39 0.80
N TRP A 93 -0.72 -2.31 0.35
CA TRP A 93 -1.05 -0.93 0.70
C TRP A 93 -1.89 -0.28 -0.40
N GLY A 94 -2.52 0.85 -0.06
CA GLY A 94 -3.38 1.58 -0.99
C GLY A 94 -2.63 2.12 -2.21
N ASP A 95 -1.37 2.52 -2.03
CA ASP A 95 -0.46 3.00 -3.08
C ASP A 95 0.08 1.88 -3.99
N GLY A 96 -0.34 0.63 -3.79
CA GLY A 96 0.12 -0.53 -4.55
C GLY A 96 1.43 -1.13 -4.05
N ARG A 97 2.01 -0.64 -2.94
CA ARG A 97 3.15 -1.28 -2.30
C ARG A 97 2.74 -2.64 -1.73
N GLU A 98 3.60 -3.65 -1.92
CA GLU A 98 3.46 -4.98 -1.33
C GLU A 98 4.62 -5.23 -0.37
N ASP A 99 4.32 -5.54 0.89
CA ASP A 99 5.32 -5.88 1.90
C ASP A 99 5.18 -7.38 2.24
N ARG A 100 6.28 -8.13 2.09
CA ARG A 100 6.36 -9.55 2.45
C ARG A 100 6.80 -9.73 3.89
N TYR A 101 6.07 -10.55 4.64
CA TYR A 101 6.35 -10.92 6.02
C TYR A 101 6.57 -12.44 6.13
N ASP A 102 7.78 -12.86 6.47
CA ASP A 102 8.16 -14.26 6.60
C ASP A 102 7.83 -14.80 8.01
N SER A 103 7.25 -16.00 8.11
CA SER A 103 6.89 -16.62 9.39
C SER A 103 8.12 -16.87 10.25
N LEU A 104 8.09 -16.34 11.47
CA LEU A 104 8.99 -16.69 12.57
C LEU A 104 8.38 -17.80 13.44
N SER A 105 7.05 -17.81 13.56
CA SER A 105 6.26 -18.78 14.30
C SER A 105 4.85 -18.84 13.70
N PRO A 106 3.97 -19.76 14.13
CA PRO A 106 2.58 -19.80 13.65
C PRO A 106 1.80 -18.48 13.80
N THR A 107 2.23 -17.59 14.70
CA THR A 107 1.53 -16.34 15.02
C THR A 107 2.38 -15.08 14.84
N SER A 108 3.65 -15.19 14.46
CA SER A 108 4.56 -14.04 14.35
C SER A 108 5.31 -14.04 13.04
N TYR A 109 5.48 -12.86 12.44
CA TYR A 109 6.10 -12.71 11.13
C TYR A 109 7.11 -11.56 11.12
N LYS A 110 8.23 -11.76 10.43
CA LYS A 110 9.31 -10.80 10.24
C LYS A 110 9.08 -10.02 8.95
N GLY A 111 9.11 -8.69 9.03
CA GLY A 111 9.00 -7.81 7.86
C GLY A 111 10.24 -7.80 6.97
N PRO A 112 10.18 -7.08 5.84
CA PRO A 112 11.32 -6.91 4.92
C PRO A 112 12.53 -6.29 5.62
N THR A 113 13.73 -6.53 5.08
CA THR A 113 14.95 -5.90 5.60
C THR A 113 14.84 -4.38 5.59
N GLY A 114 15.18 -3.74 6.71
CA GLY A 114 15.09 -2.28 6.89
C GLY A 114 13.71 -1.78 7.34
N PHE A 115 12.72 -2.67 7.45
CA PHE A 115 11.41 -2.36 8.03
C PHE A 115 11.38 -2.87 9.47
N PHE A 116 10.97 -2.00 10.40
CA PHE A 116 10.82 -2.34 11.82
C PHE A 116 9.37 -2.68 12.19
N ASP A 117 8.53 -2.86 11.19
CA ASP A 117 7.12 -3.20 11.38
C ASP A 117 6.98 -4.67 11.80
N THR A 118 6.06 -4.94 12.72
CA THR A 118 5.80 -6.29 13.22
C THR A 118 4.40 -6.74 12.85
N LEU A 119 4.30 -7.87 12.15
CA LEU A 119 3.04 -8.51 11.83
C LEU A 119 2.82 -9.71 12.76
N SER A 120 1.65 -9.78 13.36
CA SER A 120 1.25 -10.85 14.28
C SER A 120 -0.16 -11.33 14.00
N GLN A 121 -0.39 -12.62 14.15
CA GLN A 121 -1.71 -13.23 14.12
C GLN A 121 -2.16 -13.51 15.55
N TYR A 122 -2.96 -12.61 16.11
CA TYR A 122 -3.34 -12.65 17.53
C TYR A 122 -4.58 -13.52 17.80
N GLN A 123 -5.35 -13.85 16.75
CA GLN A 123 -6.43 -14.85 16.76
C GLN A 123 -6.45 -15.60 15.41
N PRO A 124 -7.04 -16.80 15.32
CA PRO A 124 -7.22 -17.49 14.04
C PRO A 124 -7.86 -16.59 12.98
N GLY A 125 -7.14 -16.33 11.89
CA GLY A 125 -7.62 -15.45 10.81
C GLY A 125 -7.54 -13.93 11.08
N LYS A 126 -7.13 -13.48 12.27
CA LYS A 126 -7.02 -12.05 12.59
C LYS A 126 -5.58 -11.60 12.76
N TYR A 127 -5.23 -10.52 12.08
CA TYR A 127 -3.87 -10.00 12.03
C TYR A 127 -3.79 -8.58 12.58
N ARG A 128 -2.65 -8.27 13.17
CA ARG A 128 -2.27 -6.94 13.61
C ARG A 128 -0.88 -6.63 13.09
N LEU A 129 -0.78 -5.56 12.31
CA LEU A 129 0.48 -4.95 11.91
C LEU A 129 0.76 -3.74 12.82
N VAL A 130 1.93 -3.69 13.44
CA VAL A 130 2.37 -2.55 14.25
C VAL A 130 3.55 -1.90 13.56
N ARG A 131 3.40 -0.62 13.21
CA ARG A 131 4.46 0.21 12.62
C ARG A 131 5.43 0.68 13.69
N LEU A 132 6.63 1.10 13.27
CA LEU A 132 7.63 1.70 14.16
C LEU A 132 7.10 2.91 14.96
N ASN A 133 6.21 3.72 14.36
CA ASN A 133 5.60 4.88 15.01
C ASN A 133 4.45 4.51 15.98
N GLY A 134 4.21 3.22 16.22
CA GLY A 134 3.18 2.71 17.13
C GLY A 134 1.76 2.67 16.54
N VAL A 135 1.57 3.10 15.29
CA VAL A 135 0.29 2.93 14.58
C VAL A 135 0.04 1.44 14.34
N LYS A 136 -1.18 1.01 14.62
CA LYS A 136 -1.62 -0.38 14.51
C LYS A 136 -2.69 -0.51 13.43
N TYR A 137 -2.52 -1.47 12.53
CA TYR A 137 -3.51 -1.84 11.53
C TYR A 137 -4.06 -3.22 11.89
N PHE A 138 -5.38 -3.32 11.98
CA PHE A 138 -6.09 -4.55 12.30
C PHE A 138 -6.77 -5.11 11.07
N PHE A 139 -6.68 -6.42 10.90
CA PHE A 139 -7.35 -7.18 9.85
C PHE A 139 -8.16 -8.27 10.54
N ASP A 140 -9.36 -7.93 10.98
CA ASP A 140 -10.13 -8.74 11.93
C ASP A 140 -11.16 -9.67 11.28
N ASP A 141 -11.29 -9.59 9.96
CA ASP A 141 -12.20 -10.41 9.18
C ASP A 141 -11.42 -11.24 8.14
N ALA A 142 -11.47 -12.57 8.31
CA ALA A 142 -10.77 -13.51 7.48
C ALA A 142 -11.45 -13.77 6.11
N SER A 143 -12.71 -13.36 5.94
CA SER A 143 -13.47 -13.51 4.69
C SER A 143 -12.96 -12.53 3.65
N HIS A 144 -12.94 -11.24 3.97
CA HIS A 144 -12.52 -10.17 3.05
C HIS A 144 -11.05 -9.76 3.22
N LYS A 145 -10.41 -10.05 4.37
CA LYS A 145 -8.98 -9.85 4.62
C LYS A 145 -8.51 -8.39 4.47
N ARG A 146 -9.42 -7.44 4.65
CA ARG A 146 -9.17 -5.99 4.55
C ARG A 146 -8.86 -5.41 5.93
N VAL A 147 -8.25 -4.22 5.95
CA VAL A 147 -8.10 -3.47 7.19
C VAL A 147 -9.48 -3.16 7.78
N THR A 148 -9.69 -3.47 9.06
CA THR A 148 -10.95 -3.20 9.78
C THR A 148 -10.80 -2.01 10.72
N ARG A 149 -9.56 -1.73 11.17
CA ARG A 149 -9.27 -0.64 12.10
C ARG A 149 -7.83 -0.14 11.95
N VAL A 150 -7.64 1.17 12.04
CA VAL A 150 -6.34 1.82 12.19
C VAL A 150 -6.34 2.60 13.48
N GLU A 151 -5.39 2.30 14.37
CA GLU A 151 -5.31 2.84 15.73
C GLU A 151 -3.96 3.52 15.93
N GLU A 152 -3.95 4.74 16.45
CA GLU A 152 -2.72 5.46 16.79
C GLU A 152 -2.24 5.12 18.21
N PRO A 153 -1.00 5.48 18.61
CA PRO A 153 -0.43 5.08 19.90
C PRO A 153 -1.27 5.42 21.14
N ASN A 154 -2.01 6.54 21.14
CA ASN A 154 -2.86 7.00 22.25
C ASN A 154 -4.26 6.35 22.24
N GLY A 155 -4.52 5.40 21.34
CA GLY A 155 -5.74 4.58 21.34
C GLY A 155 -6.93 5.16 20.59
N ASN A 156 -6.79 6.32 19.93
CA ASN A 156 -7.80 6.78 18.96
C ASN A 156 -7.74 5.91 17.71
N PHE A 157 -8.87 5.76 17.01
CA PHE A 157 -8.91 4.91 15.83
C PHE A 157 -9.96 5.30 14.80
N ILE A 158 -9.70 4.88 13.57
CA ILE A 158 -10.67 4.83 12.48
C ILE A 158 -11.09 3.37 12.25
N THR A 159 -12.39 3.15 12.05
CA THR A 159 -12.94 1.85 11.67
C THR A 159 -13.41 1.85 10.23
N PHE A 160 -13.26 0.70 9.58
CA PHE A 160 -13.62 0.46 8.19
C PHE A 160 -14.68 -0.65 8.14
N THR A 161 -15.79 -0.37 7.49
CA THR A 161 -16.91 -1.32 7.33
C THR A 161 -17.03 -1.70 5.87
N TYR A 162 -17.32 -2.98 5.62
CA TYR A 162 -17.39 -3.55 4.28
C TYR A 162 -18.74 -4.21 4.05
N THR A 163 -19.18 -4.19 2.79
CA THR A 163 -20.18 -5.09 2.25
C THR A 163 -19.46 -6.03 1.30
N ASP A 164 -19.38 -7.32 1.65
CA ASP A 164 -18.45 -8.28 1.07
C ASP A 164 -16.99 -7.78 1.12
N SER A 165 -16.44 -7.36 -0.01
CA SER A 165 -15.08 -6.83 -0.12
C SER A 165 -15.02 -5.34 -0.44
N LEU A 166 -16.19 -4.69 -0.62
CA LEU A 166 -16.33 -3.29 -0.96
C LEU A 166 -16.43 -2.45 0.31
N LEU A 167 -15.62 -1.40 0.41
CA LEU A 167 -15.65 -0.48 1.55
C LEU A 167 -16.94 0.34 1.49
N SER A 168 -17.76 0.25 2.54
CA SER A 168 -19.07 0.91 2.61
C SER A 168 -19.10 2.07 3.61
N ALA A 169 -18.24 2.07 4.63
CA ALA A 169 -18.12 3.19 5.56
C ALA A 169 -16.72 3.32 6.17
N ILE A 170 -16.35 4.57 6.48
CA ILE A 170 -15.19 4.92 7.29
C ILE A 170 -15.69 5.78 8.44
N THR A 171 -15.47 5.35 9.68
CA THR A 171 -15.92 6.08 10.87
C THR A 171 -14.72 6.44 11.74
N ASN A 172 -14.59 7.71 12.08
CA ASN A 172 -13.56 8.18 13.01
C ASN A 172 -14.12 8.19 14.44
N LYS A 173 -13.52 7.41 15.33
CA LYS A 173 -13.75 7.46 16.79
C LYS A 173 -12.51 8.08 17.46
N ALA A 174 -12.29 9.35 17.16
CA ALA A 174 -11.47 10.21 17.99
C ALA A 174 -12.37 10.90 19.01
N SER A 175 -11.93 11.01 20.27
CA SER A 175 -12.54 11.94 21.21
C SER A 175 -12.31 13.36 20.68
N GLN A 176 -13.26 13.88 19.91
CA GLN A 176 -13.27 15.26 19.45
C GLN A 176 -13.66 16.10 20.67
N ALA A 177 -12.66 16.68 21.34
CA ALA A 177 -12.84 17.76 22.30
C ALA A 177 -12.87 19.09 21.57
#